data_AF-A0A940RAP8-F1
#
_entry.id   AF-A0A940RAP8-F1
#
_cell.length_a   1.000
_cell.length_b   1.000
_cell.length_c   1.000
_cell.angle_alpha   90.00
_cell.angle_beta   90.00
_cell.angle_gamma   90.00
#
_symmetry.space_group_name_H-M   'P 1'
#
loop_
_entity.id
_entity.type
_entity.pdbx_description
1 polymer ?
#
loop_
_entity_poly.entity_id
_entity_poly.type
_entity_poly.pdbx_seq_one_letter_code
_entity_poly.pdbx_strand_id
1 'polypeptide(L)'
;MARVFNIYFAFDGMMYNAVVSVRTTPFHIEYTLNNFDDELLGLLPGNKILSKSPGHFVFQNTSPENSTDLMNAIIKAVSEHMHATEA
;
A
#
# COMPACT_ATOMS: atom_id res chain seq x y z
N MET A 1 -16.93 -5.89 7.16
CA MET A 1 -17.09 -5.27 5.82
C MET A 1 -15.71 -5.17 5.19
N ALA A 2 -15.50 -5.71 3.99
CA ALA A 2 -14.25 -5.51 3.26
C ALA A 2 -14.32 -4.15 2.58
N ARG A 3 -13.31 -3.29 2.80
CA ARG A 3 -13.25 -1.96 2.17
C ARG A 3 -12.31 -2.04 0.99
N VAL A 4 -12.71 -1.53 -0.17
CA VAL A 4 -11.86 -1.49 -1.36
C VAL A 4 -11.82 -0.06 -1.87
N PHE A 5 -10.64 0.44 -2.19
CA PHE A 5 -10.45 1.80 -2.71
C PHE A 5 -9.30 1.86 -3.70
N ASN A 6 -9.27 2.90 -4.51
CA ASN A 6 -8.15 3.17 -5.40
C ASN A 6 -7.20 4.18 -4.74
N ILE A 7 -5.90 3.92 -4.86
CA ILE A 7 -4.86 4.89 -4.55
C ILE A 7 -4.21 5.36 -5.84
N TYR A 8 -3.70 6.58 -5.79
CA TYR A 8 -2.87 7.17 -6.83
C TYR A 8 -1.58 7.64 -6.19
N PHE A 9 -0.45 7.34 -6.81
CA PHE A 9 0.86 7.73 -6.31
C PHE A 9 1.78 8.08 -7.47
N ALA A 10 2.73 8.97 -7.22
CA ALA A 10 3.78 9.30 -8.17
C ALA A 10 5.03 8.50 -7.83
N PHE A 11 5.62 7.86 -8.84
CA PHE A 11 6.89 7.16 -8.74
C PHE A 11 7.67 7.36 -10.05
N ASP A 12 8.97 7.65 -9.93
CA ASP A 12 9.85 7.90 -11.09
C ASP A 12 9.29 8.89 -12.13
N GLY A 13 8.62 9.95 -11.66
CA GLY A 13 8.02 10.98 -12.54
C GLY A 13 6.75 10.56 -13.28
N MET A 14 6.27 9.32 -13.07
CA MET A 14 5.01 8.80 -13.62
C MET A 14 3.95 8.66 -12.53
N MET A 15 2.68 8.75 -12.93
CA MET A 15 1.54 8.57 -12.03
C MET A 15 0.98 7.17 -12.20
N TYR A 16 0.91 6.45 -11.10
CA TYR A 16 0.41 5.09 -11.04
C TYR A 16 -0.84 5.01 -10.18
N ASN A 17 -1.63 3.97 -10.40
CA ASN A 17 -2.80 3.67 -9.60
C ASN A 17 -2.78 2.21 -9.15
N ALA A 18 -3.40 1.95 -8.00
CA ALA A 18 -3.55 0.61 -7.47
C ALA A 18 -4.91 0.45 -6.80
N VAL A 19 -5.50 -0.74 -6.91
CA VAL A 19 -6.71 -1.09 -6.15
C VAL A 19 -6.27 -1.68 -4.82
N VAL A 20 -6.61 -1.04 -3.71
CA VAL A 20 -6.28 -1.51 -2.37
C VAL A 20 -7.51 -2.17 -1.75
N SER A 21 -7.37 -3.45 -1.40
CA SER A 21 -8.38 -4.19 -0.65
C SER A 21 -7.97 -4.29 0.82
N VAL A 22 -8.83 -3.77 1.68
CA VAL A 22 -8.64 -3.75 3.13
C VAL A 22 -9.37 -4.90 3.78
N ARG A 23 -8.64 -5.65 4.59
CA ARG A 23 -9.16 -6.69 5.46
C ARG A 23 -8.76 -6.39 6.90
N THR A 24 -9.73 -6.01 7.70
CA THR A 24 -9.55 -5.82 9.14
C THR A 24 -9.66 -7.17 9.84
N THR A 25 -8.62 -7.54 10.57
CA THR A 25 -8.62 -8.69 11.49
C THR A 25 -8.53 -8.18 12.93
N PRO A 26 -8.80 -9.02 13.95
CA PRO A 26 -8.68 -8.61 15.35
C PRO A 26 -7.28 -8.15 15.78
N PHE A 27 -6.23 -8.57 15.06
CA PHE A 27 -4.84 -8.31 15.42
C PHE A 27 -4.18 -7.22 14.56
N HIS A 28 -4.63 -7.06 13.32
CA HIS A 28 -4.06 -6.13 12.35
C HIS A 28 -5.00 -5.88 11.19
N ILE A 29 -4.72 -4.82 10.44
CA ILE A 29 -5.38 -4.49 9.18
C ILE A 29 -4.44 -4.87 8.04
N GLU A 30 -4.94 -5.63 7.08
CA GLU A 30 -4.24 -6.01 5.86
C GLU A 30 -4.72 -5.14 4.71
N TYR A 31 -3.78 -4.60 3.94
CA TYR A 31 -4.03 -3.87 2.70
C TYR A 31 -3.36 -4.66 1.59
N THR A 32 -4.17 -5.21 0.69
CA THR A 32 -3.69 -5.97 -0.46
C THR A 32 -3.78 -5.07 -1.69
N LEU A 33 -2.64 -4.88 -2.36
CA LEU A 33 -2.54 -4.21 -3.65
C LEU A 33 -2.99 -5.19 -4.74
N ASN A 34 -4.06 -4.84 -5.44
CA ASN A 34 -4.65 -5.54 -6.57
C ASN A 34 -4.58 -4.67 -7.81
N ASN A 35 -4.55 -5.30 -8.99
CA ASN A 35 -4.43 -4.61 -10.27
C ASN A 35 -3.25 -3.62 -10.28
N PHE A 36 -2.12 -4.07 -9.74
CA PHE A 36 -0.88 -3.32 -9.65
C PHE A 36 -0.04 -3.61 -10.89
N ASP A 37 0.79 -2.65 -11.29
CA ASP A 37 1.69 -2.80 -12.42
C ASP A 37 2.72 -3.92 -12.16
N ASP A 38 2.84 -4.86 -13.09
CA ASP A 38 3.75 -6.02 -12.97
C ASP A 38 5.23 -5.60 -12.89
N GLU A 39 5.61 -4.51 -13.55
CA GLU A 39 6.99 -3.99 -13.49
C GLU A 39 7.31 -3.46 -12.09
N LEU A 40 6.34 -2.78 -11.47
CA LEU A 40 6.48 -2.29 -10.10
C LEU A 40 6.38 -3.42 -9.06
N LEU A 41 5.66 -4.51 -9.33
CA LEU A 41 5.65 -5.69 -8.45
C LEU A 41 7.04 -6.28 -8.27
N GLY A 42 7.89 -6.25 -9.30
CA GLY A 42 9.28 -6.72 -9.20
C GLY A 42 10.17 -5.88 -8.27
N LEU A 43 9.76 -4.64 -7.97
CA LEU A 43 10.47 -3.71 -7.08
C LEU A 43 9.93 -3.73 -5.65
N LEU A 44 8.85 -4.48 -5.40
CA LEU A 44 8.22 -4.61 -4.10
C LEU A 44 8.50 -5.99 -3.51
N PRO A 45 8.61 -6.08 -2.17
CA PRO A 45 8.73 -7.37 -1.50
C PRO A 45 7.46 -8.23 -1.63
N GLY A 46 6.36 -7.60 -2.04
CA GLY A 46 5.08 -8.23 -2.28
C GLY A 46 3.95 -7.20 -2.35
N ASN A 47 2.74 -7.69 -2.60
CA ASN A 47 1.54 -6.87 -2.76
C ASN A 47 0.75 -6.68 -1.46
N LYS A 48 1.34 -6.98 -0.29
CA LYS A 48 0.65 -6.92 1.00
C LYS A 48 1.33 -5.95 1.96
N ILE A 49 0.51 -5.05 2.49
CA ILE A 49 0.89 -4.10 3.53
C ILE A 49 0.08 -4.44 4.78
N LEU A 50 0.74 -4.45 5.93
CA LEU A 50 0.12 -4.67 7.23
C LEU A 50 0.12 -3.38 8.02
N SER A 51 -0.94 -3.15 8.78
CA SER A 51 -1.02 -2.09 9.78
C SER A 51 -1.48 -2.68 11.11
N LYS A 52 -0.60 -2.62 12.11
CA LYS A 52 -0.92 -3.05 13.49
C LYS A 52 -1.51 -1.90 14.32
N SER A 53 -1.22 -0.67 13.93
CA SER A 53 -1.69 0.54 14.60
C SER A 53 -1.99 1.62 13.55
N PRO A 54 -2.99 2.48 13.78
CA PRO A 54 -3.27 3.61 12.88
C PRO A 54 -2.00 4.41 12.58
N GLY A 55 -1.78 4.72 11.29
CA GLY A 55 -0.60 5.45 10.83
C GLY A 55 0.69 4.64 10.69
N HIS A 56 0.73 3.37 11.15
CA HIS A 56 1.89 2.50 10.96
C HIS A 56 1.57 1.43 9.91
N PHE A 57 2.25 1.52 8.76
CA PHE A 57 2.11 0.62 7.63
C PHE A 57 3.46 -0.01 7.30
N VAL A 58 3.49 -1.33 7.11
CA VAL A 58 4.70 -2.07 6.79
C VAL A 58 4.44 -3.09 5.69
N PHE A 59 5.36 -3.21 4.74
CA PHE A 59 5.34 -4.32 3.79
C PHE A 59 5.86 -5.58 4.48
N GLN A 60 5.29 -6.74 4.13
CA GLN A 60 5.86 -8.02 4.55
C GLN A 60 7.09 -8.37 3.71
N ASN A 61 8.08 -9.06 4.30
CA ASN A 61 9.24 -9.62 3.60
C ASN A 61 10.13 -8.59 2.87
N THR A 62 10.33 -7.41 3.45
CA THR A 62 11.23 -6.39 2.88
C THR A 62 12.68 -6.88 2.81
N SER A 63 13.16 -7.12 1.60
CA SER A 63 14.58 -7.31 1.25
C SER A 63 15.26 -5.98 0.86
N PRO A 64 16.59 -5.87 0.96
CA PRO A 64 17.36 -4.68 0.57
C PRO A 64 17.30 -4.33 -0.93
N GLU A 65 16.93 -5.30 -1.76
CA GLU A 65 16.76 -5.15 -3.21
C GLU A 65 15.46 -4.41 -3.61
N ASN A 66 14.54 -4.22 -2.66
CA ASN A 66 13.27 -3.56 -2.94
C ASN A 66 13.40 -2.04 -2.93
N SER A 67 12.59 -1.39 -3.77
CA SER A 67 12.55 0.06 -3.84
C SER A 67 11.85 0.64 -2.61
N THR A 68 12.66 1.21 -1.71
CA THR A 68 12.16 1.90 -0.52
C THR A 68 11.33 3.13 -0.91
N ASP A 69 11.69 3.81 -2.00
CA ASP A 69 10.97 4.97 -2.51
C ASP A 69 9.56 4.61 -2.99
N LEU A 70 9.43 3.51 -3.74
CA LEU A 70 8.13 3.00 -4.19
C LEU A 70 7.25 2.59 -3.00
N MET A 71 7.83 1.85 -2.05
CA MET A 71 7.13 1.45 -0.83
C MET A 71 6.59 2.67 -0.06
N ASN A 72 7.42 3.69 0.11
CA ASN A 72 7.05 4.92 0.80
C ASN A 72 5.96 5.69 0.03
N ALA A 73 6.03 5.75 -1.30
CA ALA A 73 5.01 6.38 -2.13
C ALA A 73 3.64 5.70 -1.97
N ILE A 74 3.62 4.36 -1.98
CA ILE A 74 2.39 3.59 -1.78
C ILE A 74 1.85 3.76 -0.36
N ILE A 75 2.70 3.63 0.67
CA ILE A 75 2.29 3.82 2.07
C ILE A 75 1.72 5.22 2.27
N LYS A 76 2.35 6.24 1.70
CA LYS A 76 1.87 7.62 1.76
C LYS A 76 0.49 7.74 1.12
N ALA A 77 0.28 7.21 -0.08
CA ALA A 77 -1.01 7.26 -0.77
C ALA A 77 -2.11 6.49 -0.03
N VAL A 78 -1.79 5.35 0.58
CA VAL A 78 -2.72 4.60 1.45
C VAL A 78 -3.08 5.42 2.68
N SER A 79 -2.08 6.00 3.36
CA SER A 79 -2.27 6.83 4.56
C SER A 79 -3.11 8.08 4.27
N GLU A 80 -2.83 8.76 3.16
CA GLU A 80 -3.60 9.93 2.70
C GLU A 80 -5.06 9.57 2.41
N HIS A 81 -5.32 8.44 1.75
CA HIS A 81 -6.69 7.99 1.50
C HIS A 81 -7.44 7.64 2.79
N MET A 82 -6.76 7.02 3.77
CA MET A 82 -7.36 6.71 5.06
C MET A 82 -7.72 7.98 5.84
N HIS A 83 -6.79 8.93 5.96
CA HIS A 83 -7.06 10.21 6.65
C HIS A 83 -8.11 11.06 5.93
N ALA A 84 -8.13 11.08 4.60
CA ALA A 84 -9.12 11.82 3.82
C ALA A 84 -10.55 11.31 4.03
N THR A 85 -10.73 10.10 4.54
CA THR A 85 -12.06 9.55 4.85
C THR A 85 -12.52 9.85 6.28
N GLU A 86 -11.64 10.36 7.14
CA GLU A 86 -11.95 10.68 8.55
C GLU A 86 -12.26 12.17 8.78
N ALA A 87 -12.28 12.99 7.73
CA ALA A 87 -12.55 14.44 7.78
C ALA A 87 -13.99 14.81 7.37
#